data_AF-A0A7W1G189-F1
#
_entry.id   AF-A0A7W1G189-F1
#
_cell.length_a   1.000
_cell.length_b   1.000
_cell.length_c   1.000
_cell.angle_alpha   90.00
_cell.angle_beta   90.00
_cell.angle_gamma   90.00
#
_symmetry.space_group_name_H-M   'P 1'
#
loop_
_entity.id
_entity.type
_entity.pdbx_description
1 polymer ?
#
loop_
_entity_poly.entity_id
_entity_poly.type
_entity_poly.pdbx_seq_one_letter_code
_entity_poly.pdbx_strand_id
1 'polypeptide(L)'
;MGWTNSHLHEFIKGRSRYGVPDPEGDDFGAKIHPEHEHGVAELLTKPKQKITYSYDFGDGWEHTVTLVAIHPATIPAPKCLDGARACPPDDCGGPGGYEDLLRVIGDKSDPEHRSMLKWLKSMTPKGHDPEVFPIADVNKQLAKGLDLLAKEFGAAEDGAWGDVMGDGPDEPKVIQFPGPGPEKN
;
A
#
# COMPACT_ATOMS: atom_id res chain seq x y z
N MET A 1 -4.02 0.88 5.07
CA MET A 1 -3.01 1.22 6.11
C MET A 1 -3.27 2.64 6.58
N GLY A 2 -2.71 3.05 7.72
CA GLY A 2 -2.89 4.42 8.26
C GLY A 2 -1.87 5.44 7.75
N TRP A 3 -0.91 5.02 6.94
CA TRP A 3 0.19 5.84 6.42
C TRP A 3 -0.23 6.81 5.33
N THR A 4 0.55 7.86 5.16
CA THR A 4 0.20 9.02 4.33
C THR A 4 0.84 9.01 2.94
N ASN A 5 1.56 7.94 2.58
CA ASN A 5 2.31 7.85 1.33
C ASN A 5 3.35 8.98 1.20
N SER A 6 3.99 9.32 2.33
CA SER A 6 4.93 10.45 2.44
C SER A 6 6.39 10.06 2.23
N HIS A 7 6.66 8.76 2.17
CA HIS A 7 7.99 8.19 2.04
C HIS A 7 8.13 7.39 0.75
N LEU A 8 9.37 7.12 0.35
CA LEU A 8 9.67 6.24 -0.78
C LEU A 8 9.16 4.83 -0.47
N HIS A 9 8.71 4.15 -1.52
CA HIS A 9 8.23 2.78 -1.45
C HIS A 9 8.53 2.03 -2.74
N GLU A 10 8.46 0.71 -2.66
CA GLU A 10 8.56 -0.17 -3.81
C GLU A 10 7.90 -1.52 -3.58
N PHE A 11 7.60 -2.22 -4.68
CA PHE A 11 7.26 -3.63 -4.70
C PHE A 11 8.44 -4.45 -5.21
N ILE A 12 8.69 -5.60 -4.59
CA ILE A 12 9.77 -6.52 -4.94
C ILE A 12 9.17 -7.87 -5.29
N LYS A 13 9.49 -8.38 -6.48
CA LYS A 13 9.16 -9.74 -6.94
C LYS A 13 10.41 -10.45 -7.43
N GLY A 14 10.96 -11.32 -6.59
CA GLY A 14 12.22 -11.99 -6.88
C GLY A 14 13.37 -10.98 -6.95
N ARG A 15 13.90 -10.73 -8.15
CA ARG A 15 14.98 -9.74 -8.38
C ARG A 15 14.46 -8.44 -9.02
N SER A 16 13.18 -8.39 -9.38
CA SER A 16 12.57 -7.22 -9.99
C SER A 16 12.00 -6.29 -8.93
N ARG A 17 12.21 -4.99 -9.13
CA ARG A 17 11.72 -3.91 -8.25
C ARG A 17 10.81 -2.98 -9.05
N TYR A 18 9.72 -2.55 -8.43
CA TYR A 18 8.69 -1.72 -9.04
C TYR A 18 8.43 -0.54 -8.11
N GLY A 19 8.53 0.68 -8.60
CA GLY A 19 8.36 1.88 -7.78
C GLY A 19 8.38 3.13 -8.65
N VAL A 20 8.68 4.27 -8.04
CA VAL A 20 8.92 5.53 -8.77
C VAL A 20 10.38 5.54 -9.24
N PRO A 21 10.67 5.52 -10.55
CA PRO A 21 12.05 5.58 -11.05
C PRO A 21 12.69 6.92 -10.72
N ASP A 22 13.97 6.90 -10.38
CA ASP A 22 14.77 8.12 -10.24
C ASP A 22 15.07 8.72 -11.63
N PRO A 23 14.67 9.98 -11.90
CA PRO A 23 14.99 10.66 -13.16
C PRO A 23 16.49 10.80 -13.44
N GLU A 24 17.32 10.85 -12.40
CA GLU A 24 18.78 10.98 -12.51
C GLU A 24 19.48 9.61 -12.70
N GLY A 25 18.70 8.53 -12.64
CA GLY A 25 19.18 7.15 -12.73
C GLY A 25 19.35 6.52 -11.34
N ASP A 26 19.30 5.20 -11.28
CA ASP A 26 19.44 4.49 -10.02
C ASP A 26 20.93 4.43 -9.60
N ASP A 27 21.26 5.01 -8.44
CA ASP A 27 22.62 5.06 -7.88
C ASP A 27 23.23 3.67 -7.56
N PHE A 28 22.42 2.60 -7.59
CA PHE A 28 22.77 1.25 -7.13
C PHE A 28 22.76 0.17 -8.23
N GLY A 29 22.60 0.56 -9.50
CA GLY A 29 22.57 -0.29 -10.69
C GLY A 29 21.39 -1.28 -10.82
N ALA A 30 20.35 -1.17 -9.98
CA ALA A 30 19.15 -1.99 -10.06
C ALA A 30 17.97 -1.25 -10.73
N LYS A 31 17.68 -1.61 -11.99
CA LYS A 31 16.53 -1.08 -12.74
C LYS A 31 15.23 -1.12 -11.92
N ILE A 32 14.65 0.05 -11.68
CA ILE A 32 13.32 0.21 -11.12
C ILE A 32 12.31 0.27 -12.27
N HIS A 33 11.31 -0.61 -12.23
CA HIS A 33 10.19 -0.59 -13.15
C HIS A 33 9.13 0.43 -12.68
N PRO A 34 8.56 1.28 -13.55
CA PRO A 34 7.51 2.20 -13.16
C PRO A 34 6.29 1.45 -12.62
N GLU A 35 5.93 1.67 -11.35
CA GLU A 35 4.87 0.87 -10.70
C GLU A 35 3.50 1.03 -11.36
N HIS A 36 3.20 2.19 -11.90
CA HIS A 36 1.91 2.49 -12.54
C HIS A 36 1.70 1.75 -13.87
N GLU A 37 2.77 1.23 -14.48
CA GLU A 37 2.70 0.46 -15.73
C GLU A 37 2.44 -1.04 -15.50
N HIS A 38 2.49 -1.51 -14.24
CA HIS A 38 2.42 -2.94 -13.90
C HIS A 38 1.23 -3.27 -12.99
N GLY A 39 0.31 -4.09 -13.50
CA GLY A 39 -0.87 -4.52 -12.76
C GLY A 39 -0.59 -5.67 -11.79
N VAL A 40 -1.35 -5.74 -10.69
CA VAL A 40 -1.27 -6.85 -9.72
C VAL A 40 -1.49 -8.21 -10.39
N ALA A 41 -2.38 -8.29 -11.38
CA ALA A 41 -2.66 -9.54 -12.11
C ALA A 41 -1.50 -10.02 -12.99
N GLU A 42 -0.60 -9.12 -13.42
CA GLU A 42 0.64 -9.47 -14.11
C GLU A 42 1.65 -10.08 -13.13
N LEU A 43 1.73 -9.50 -11.94
CA LEU A 43 2.72 -9.87 -10.92
C LEU A 43 2.29 -11.09 -10.09
N LEU A 44 0.99 -11.33 -9.91
CA LEU A 44 0.45 -12.40 -9.09
C LEU A 44 -0.60 -13.17 -9.91
N THR A 45 -0.16 -14.24 -10.59
CA THR A 45 -0.97 -15.05 -11.50
C THR A 45 -1.46 -16.36 -10.90
N LYS A 46 -0.83 -16.84 -9.82
CA LYS A 46 -1.15 -18.12 -9.19
C LYS A 46 -1.22 -17.99 -7.66
N PRO A 47 -2.19 -18.67 -7.01
CA PRO A 47 -2.23 -18.75 -5.56
C PRO A 47 -0.88 -19.14 -4.95
N LYS A 48 -0.58 -18.57 -3.79
CA LYS A 48 0.68 -18.67 -3.02
C LYS A 48 1.85 -17.88 -3.58
N GLN A 49 1.73 -17.21 -4.73
CA GLN A 49 2.73 -16.22 -5.13
C GLN A 49 2.74 -15.03 -4.18
N LYS A 50 3.93 -14.46 -4.02
CA LYS A 50 4.20 -13.37 -3.08
C LYS A 50 4.95 -12.25 -3.77
N ILE A 51 4.67 -11.03 -3.32
CA ILE A 51 5.50 -9.85 -3.52
C ILE A 51 5.74 -9.18 -2.18
N THR A 52 6.87 -8.53 -2.01
CA THR A 52 7.14 -7.67 -0.85
C THR A 52 6.78 -6.24 -1.23
N TYR A 53 6.12 -5.52 -0.34
CA TYR A 53 5.95 -4.07 -0.41
C TYR A 53 6.81 -3.45 0.68
N SER A 54 7.85 -2.72 0.28
CA SER A 54 8.74 -1.98 1.16
C SER A 54 8.28 -0.53 1.19
N TYR A 55 8.11 0.03 2.38
CA TYR A 55 7.65 1.39 2.60
C TYR A 55 8.57 2.07 3.61
N ASP A 56 8.88 3.33 3.35
CA ASP A 56 9.82 4.14 4.12
C ASP A 56 11.20 3.48 4.22
N PHE A 57 12.10 3.83 3.30
CA PHE A 57 13.45 3.26 3.30
C PHE A 57 14.29 3.68 4.52
N GLY A 58 13.85 4.68 5.29
CA GLY A 58 14.44 5.02 6.58
C GLY A 58 14.02 4.05 7.67
N ASP A 59 12.72 3.86 7.85
CA ASP A 59 12.14 3.00 8.90
C ASP A 59 12.13 1.49 8.54
N GLY A 60 12.17 1.16 7.25
CA GLY A 60 12.27 -0.21 6.75
C GLY A 60 11.02 -1.05 6.97
N TRP A 61 9.83 -0.50 6.69
CA TRP A 61 8.59 -1.28 6.80
C TRP A 61 8.43 -2.26 5.65
N GLU A 62 8.25 -3.54 5.95
CA GLU A 62 8.02 -4.57 4.93
C GLU A 62 6.67 -5.27 5.10
N HIS A 63 5.91 -5.34 4.02
CA HIS A 63 4.67 -6.11 3.91
C HIS A 63 4.86 -7.27 2.94
N THR A 64 4.44 -8.46 3.33
CA THR A 64 4.30 -9.57 2.37
C THR A 64 2.88 -9.61 1.83
N VAL A 65 2.71 -9.35 0.54
CA VAL A 65 1.44 -9.51 -0.17
C VAL A 65 1.40 -10.89 -0.80
N THR A 66 0.43 -11.71 -0.39
CA THR A 66 0.27 -13.09 -0.91
C THR A 66 -1.03 -13.21 -1.66
N LEU A 67 -0.99 -13.74 -2.89
CA LEU A 67 -2.19 -14.12 -3.62
C LEU A 67 -2.80 -15.39 -3.01
N VAL A 68 -3.97 -15.28 -2.40
CA VAL A 68 -4.64 -16.43 -1.75
C VAL A 68 -5.54 -17.17 -2.73
N ALA A 69 -6.33 -16.44 -3.51
CA ALA A 69 -7.26 -17.00 -4.48
C ALA A 69 -7.56 -15.99 -5.60
N ILE A 70 -7.99 -16.50 -6.75
CA ILE A 70 -8.50 -15.70 -7.86
C ILE A 70 -9.96 -16.11 -8.07
N HIS A 71 -10.85 -15.13 -8.08
CA HIS A 71 -12.27 -15.33 -8.33
C HIS A 71 -12.73 -14.38 -9.43
N PRO A 72 -13.79 -14.74 -10.19
CA PRO A 72 -14.49 -13.78 -11.03
C PRO A 72 -14.90 -12.56 -10.20
N ALA A 73 -14.75 -11.36 -10.76
CA ALA A 73 -15.08 -10.14 -10.06
C ALA A 73 -16.59 -10.12 -9.75
N THR A 74 -16.94 -10.14 -8.47
CA THR A 74 -18.32 -9.98 -7.98
C THR A 74 -18.53 -8.65 -7.26
N ILE A 75 -17.45 -7.91 -7.01
CA ILE A 75 -17.45 -6.60 -6.36
C ILE A 75 -16.67 -5.61 -7.24
N PRO A 76 -17.19 -4.39 -7.45
CA PRO A 76 -16.57 -3.40 -8.34
C PRO A 76 -15.35 -2.69 -7.70
N ALA A 77 -15.03 -3.02 -6.44
CA ALA A 77 -14.09 -2.27 -5.61
C ALA A 77 -13.32 -3.21 -4.68
N PRO A 78 -12.05 -2.90 -4.34
CA PRO A 78 -11.33 -3.56 -3.27
C PRO A 78 -12.08 -3.44 -1.95
N LYS A 79 -12.16 -4.56 -1.21
CA LYS A 79 -12.76 -4.61 0.12
C LYS A 79 -11.84 -5.37 1.07
N CYS A 80 -11.57 -4.76 2.21
CA CYS A 80 -10.94 -5.43 3.34
C CYS A 80 -11.98 -6.34 4.00
N LEU A 81 -11.71 -7.64 3.99
CA LEU A 81 -12.60 -8.67 4.54
C LEU A 81 -12.28 -8.99 6.01
N ASP A 82 -11.02 -8.83 6.40
CA ASP A 82 -10.53 -9.13 7.74
C ASP A 82 -9.21 -8.40 8.00
N GLY A 83 -8.81 -8.33 9.27
CA GLY A 83 -7.51 -7.83 9.71
C GLY A 83 -7.39 -7.86 11.23
N ALA A 84 -6.15 -7.70 11.71
CA ALA A 84 -5.85 -7.75 13.13
C ALA A 84 -4.83 -6.66 13.50
N ARG A 85 -4.97 -6.13 14.72
CA ARG A 85 -4.11 -5.11 15.33
C ARG A 85 -4.14 -3.77 14.60
N ALA A 86 -3.71 -2.70 15.28
CA ALA A 86 -3.59 -1.40 14.66
C ALA A 86 -2.32 -1.31 13.80
N CYS A 87 -2.43 -0.54 12.70
CA CYS A 87 -1.28 -0.13 11.90
C CYS A 87 -0.35 0.75 12.77
N PRO A 88 0.97 0.48 12.80
CA PRO A 88 1.93 1.38 13.43
C PRO A 88 1.79 2.81 12.89
N PRO A 89 1.96 3.86 13.73
CA PRO A 89 2.06 5.23 13.23
C PRO A 89 3.21 5.37 12.23
N ASP A 90 3.06 6.27 11.26
CA ASP A 90 4.19 6.68 10.41
C ASP A 90 5.29 7.32 11.28
N ASP A 91 6.55 7.26 10.83
CA ASP A 91 7.72 7.81 11.53
C ASP A 91 7.95 7.27 12.95
N CYS A 92 7.45 6.08 13.29
CA CYS A 92 7.68 5.51 14.62
C CYS A 92 9.02 4.77 14.77
N GLY A 93 9.89 4.80 13.76
CA GLY A 93 11.21 4.17 13.80
C GLY A 93 11.20 2.71 13.38
N GLY A 94 10.33 2.35 12.45
CA GLY A 94 10.23 0.98 11.93
C GLY A 94 9.67 -0.02 12.94
N PRO A 95 9.79 -1.34 12.64
CA PRO A 95 9.32 -2.40 13.53
C PRO A 95 9.88 -2.30 14.94
N GLY A 96 11.18 -2.03 15.08
CA GLY A 96 11.85 -1.90 16.38
C GLY A 96 11.38 -0.67 17.15
N GLY A 97 11.27 0.48 16.48
CA GLY A 97 10.75 1.71 17.10
C GLY A 97 9.30 1.56 17.55
N TYR A 98 8.47 0.83 16.81
CA TYR A 98 7.11 0.51 17.25
C TYR A 98 7.08 -0.42 18.47
N GLU A 99 7.93 -1.44 18.53
CA GLU A 99 8.05 -2.29 19.72
C GLU A 99 8.46 -1.49 20.96
N ASP A 100 9.43 -0.59 20.82
CA ASP A 100 9.87 0.29 21.89
C ASP A 100 8.76 1.28 22.31
N LEU A 101 8.04 1.85 21.35
CA LEU A 101 6.87 2.68 21.60
C LEU A 101 5.85 1.92 22.47
N LEU A 102 5.49 0.69 22.09
CA LEU A 102 4.54 -0.13 22.85
C LEU A 102 5.03 -0.45 24.26
N ARG A 103 6.33 -0.75 24.41
CA ARG A 103 6.97 -0.98 25.71
C ARG A 103 6.86 0.26 26.61
N VAL A 104 7.26 1.43 26.11
CA VAL A 104 7.29 2.69 26.87
C VAL A 104 5.87 3.14 27.26
N ILE A 105 4.89 3.06 26.36
CA ILE A 105 3.51 3.44 26.71
C ILE A 105 2.82 2.42 27.61
N GLY A 106 3.31 1.17 27.64
CA GLY A 106 2.83 0.12 28.54
C GLY A 106 3.33 0.29 29.98
N ASP A 107 4.53 0.84 30.17
CA ASP A 107 5.13 1.06 31.49
C ASP A 107 4.94 2.50 31.97
N LYS A 108 4.01 2.71 32.92
CA LYS A 108 3.74 4.04 33.51
C LYS A 108 4.89 4.58 34.36
N SER A 109 5.86 3.74 34.75
CA SER A 109 7.03 4.14 35.52
C SER A 109 8.21 4.54 34.64
N ASP A 110 8.15 4.23 33.33
CA ASP A 110 9.18 4.63 32.37
C ASP A 110 9.26 6.17 32.31
N PRO A 111 10.45 6.78 32.45
CA PRO A 111 10.62 8.22 32.37
C PRO A 111 10.08 8.85 31.08
N GLU A 112 10.07 8.11 29.97
CA GLU A 112 9.61 8.57 28.66
C GLU A 112 8.11 8.34 28.42
N HIS A 113 7.42 7.63 29.32
CA HIS A 113 6.01 7.27 29.17
C HIS A 113 5.13 8.45 28.76
N ARG A 114 5.27 9.58 29.47
CA ARG A 114 4.42 10.77 29.25
C ARG A 114 4.72 11.46 27.92
N SER A 115 6.00 11.60 27.55
CA SER A 115 6.39 12.22 26.27
C SER A 115 5.97 11.34 25.10
N MET A 116 6.20 10.04 25.20
CA MET A 116 5.87 9.09 24.15
C MET A 116 4.35 8.97 23.94
N LEU A 117 3.57 8.94 25.01
CA LEU A 117 2.11 8.95 24.91
C LEU A 117 1.57 10.25 24.31
N LYS A 118 2.23 11.39 24.57
CA LYS A 118 1.87 12.67 23.95
C LYS A 118 2.15 12.65 22.45
N TRP A 119 3.32 12.13 22.05
CA TRP A 119 3.68 11.97 20.64
C TRP A 119 2.71 11.03 19.91
N LEU A 120 2.40 9.87 20.50
CA LEU A 120 1.43 8.93 19.92
C LEU A 120 0.07 9.60 19.69
N LYS A 121 -0.42 10.39 20.64
CA LYS A 121 -1.69 11.13 20.51
C LYS A 121 -1.65 12.20 19.42
N SER A 122 -0.51 12.84 19.17
CA SER A 122 -0.39 13.78 18.05
C SER A 122 -0.37 13.07 16.70
N MET A 123 0.25 11.89 16.61
CA MET A 123 0.28 11.09 15.38
C MET A 123 -1.05 10.37 15.13
N THR A 124 -1.80 10.05 16.19
CA THR A 124 -3.07 9.33 16.12
C THR A 124 -4.20 10.09 16.83
N PRO A 125 -4.72 11.19 16.26
CA PRO A 125 -5.74 12.02 16.91
C PRO A 125 -7.04 11.29 17.24
N LYS A 126 -7.35 10.20 16.50
CA LYS A 126 -8.51 9.33 16.74
C LYS A 126 -8.26 8.26 17.81
N GLY A 127 -7.05 8.20 18.37
CA GLY A 127 -6.60 7.16 19.27
C GLY A 127 -5.86 6.03 18.56
N HIS A 128 -5.03 5.33 19.33
CA HIS A 128 -4.28 4.16 18.92
C HIS A 128 -4.42 3.07 19.99
N ASP A 129 -5.18 2.03 19.67
CA ASP A 129 -5.21 0.79 20.44
C ASP A 129 -4.48 -0.28 19.61
N PRO A 130 -3.28 -0.74 20.03
CA PRO A 130 -2.46 -1.68 19.29
C PRO A 130 -3.19 -2.98 18.92
N GLU A 131 -4.22 -3.37 19.68
CA GLU A 131 -4.93 -4.63 19.49
C GLU A 131 -6.22 -4.50 18.66
N VAL A 132 -6.59 -3.28 18.25
CA VAL A 132 -7.83 -3.02 17.50
C VAL A 132 -7.54 -2.76 16.02
N PHE A 133 -8.16 -3.56 15.15
CA PHE A 133 -8.16 -3.33 13.71
C PHE A 133 -9.45 -2.62 13.26
N PRO A 134 -9.38 -1.37 12.76
CA PRO A 134 -10.58 -0.60 12.43
C PRO A 134 -11.08 -0.89 11.00
N ILE A 135 -11.59 -2.10 10.75
CA ILE A 135 -11.99 -2.57 9.40
C ILE A 135 -13.01 -1.65 8.69
N ALA A 136 -13.91 -1.03 9.44
CA ALA A 136 -14.89 -0.09 8.90
C ALA A 136 -14.22 1.17 8.33
N ASP A 137 -13.23 1.72 9.04
CA ASP A 137 -12.47 2.88 8.59
C ASP A 137 -11.58 2.52 7.39
N VAL A 138 -10.97 1.33 7.39
CA VAL A 138 -10.19 0.84 6.25
C VAL A 138 -11.05 0.76 5.00
N ASN A 139 -12.23 0.13 5.07
CA ASN A 139 -13.14 0.03 3.93
C ASN A 139 -13.66 1.40 3.47
N LYS A 140 -13.88 2.33 4.39
CA LYS A 140 -14.22 3.73 4.04
C LYS A 140 -13.10 4.42 3.27
N GLN A 141 -11.84 4.20 3.66
CA GLN A 141 -10.69 4.77 2.96
C GLN A 141 -10.49 4.14 1.57
N LEU A 142 -10.66 2.82 1.44
CA LEU A 142 -10.60 2.13 0.14
C LEU A 142 -11.63 2.68 -0.84
N ALA A 143 -12.88 2.85 -0.40
CA ALA A 143 -13.93 3.44 -1.23
C ALA A 143 -13.60 4.88 -1.66
N LYS A 144 -13.09 5.70 -0.74
CA LYS A 144 -12.68 7.08 -1.05
C LYS A 144 -11.52 7.12 -2.05
N GLY A 145 -10.52 6.25 -1.91
CA GLY A 145 -9.39 6.18 -2.84
C GLY A 145 -9.85 5.83 -4.25
N LEU A 146 -10.81 4.90 -4.34
CA LEU A 146 -11.43 4.54 -5.60
C LEU A 146 -12.16 5.75 -6.25
N ASP A 147 -12.97 6.47 -5.49
CA ASP A 147 -13.65 7.68 -5.98
C ASP A 147 -12.67 8.76 -6.48
N LEU A 148 -11.48 8.85 -5.90
CA LEU A 148 -10.44 9.79 -6.34
C LEU A 148 -9.81 9.34 -7.66
N LEU A 149 -9.46 8.06 -7.77
CA LEU A 149 -8.92 7.49 -9.00
C LEU A 149 -9.92 7.61 -10.18
N ALA A 150 -11.20 7.36 -9.94
CA ALA A 150 -12.24 7.54 -10.97
C ALA A 150 -12.34 9.00 -11.45
N LYS A 151 -12.10 9.98 -10.58
CA LYS A 151 -12.12 11.40 -10.95
C LYS A 151 -10.87 11.81 -11.72
N GLU A 152 -9.73 11.22 -11.38
CA GLU A 152 -8.43 11.55 -11.97
C GLU A 152 -8.22 10.89 -13.33
N PHE A 153 -8.62 9.63 -13.47
CA PHE A 153 -8.37 8.81 -14.67
C PHE A 153 -9.64 8.44 -15.46
N GLY A 154 -10.82 8.83 -14.98
CA GLY A 154 -12.11 8.42 -15.53
C GLY A 154 -12.60 7.08 -14.97
N ALA A 155 -13.92 6.89 -14.91
CA ALA A 155 -14.53 5.57 -14.66
C ALA A 155 -14.76 4.88 -16.02
N ALA A 156 -14.39 3.61 -16.19
CA ALA A 156 -14.78 2.90 -17.40
C ALA A 156 -16.31 2.74 -17.43
N GLU A 157 -16.91 2.86 -18.62
CA GLU A 157 -18.36 2.89 -18.80
C GLU A 157 -19.08 1.58 -18.39
N ASP A 158 -18.33 0.51 -18.15
CA ASP A 158 -18.79 -0.82 -17.75
C ASP A 158 -18.51 -1.18 -16.27
N GLY A 159 -17.94 -0.24 -15.50
CA GLY A 159 -17.55 -0.50 -14.11
C GLY A 159 -16.30 -1.38 -13.95
N ALA A 160 -15.59 -1.67 -15.04
CA ALA A 160 -14.21 -2.13 -14.98
C ALA A 160 -13.27 -0.94 -14.74
N TRP A 161 -12.09 -1.21 -14.19
CA TRP A 161 -11.05 -0.19 -14.07
C TRP A 161 -10.05 -0.42 -15.21
N GLY A 162 -9.92 0.56 -16.11
CA GLY A 162 -8.99 0.54 -17.26
C GLY A 162 -9.56 -0.04 -18.55
N ASP A 163 -8.99 0.36 -19.70
CA ASP A 163 -9.28 -0.22 -21.01
C ASP A 163 -8.77 -1.66 -21.05
N VAL A 164 -9.67 -2.62 -21.29
CA VAL A 164 -9.31 -4.02 -21.53
C VAL A 164 -8.83 -4.16 -22.97
N MET A 165 -7.51 -4.20 -23.19
CA MET A 165 -6.94 -4.61 -24.47
C MET A 165 -6.59 -6.10 -24.43
N GLY A 166 -7.19 -6.87 -25.34
CA GLY A 166 -7.03 -8.31 -25.47
C GLY A 166 -8.23 -8.91 -26.21
N ASP A 167 -8.16 -8.97 -27.54
CA ASP A 167 -9.26 -9.43 -28.41
C ASP A 167 -9.36 -10.97 -28.50
N GLY A 168 -8.56 -11.71 -27.71
CA GLY A 168 -8.45 -13.16 -27.74
C GLY A 168 -9.09 -13.86 -26.53
N PRO A 169 -9.80 -15.00 -26.72
CA PRO A 169 -10.41 -15.76 -25.61
C PRO A 169 -9.40 -16.40 -24.64
N ASP A 170 -8.12 -16.46 -25.00
CA ASP A 170 -7.04 -17.11 -24.24
C ASP A 170 -5.91 -16.17 -23.78
N GLU A 171 -6.07 -14.85 -23.93
CA GLU A 171 -5.07 -13.87 -23.47
C GLU A 171 -5.36 -13.38 -22.04
N PRO A 172 -4.34 -13.26 -21.16
CA PRO A 172 -4.52 -12.70 -19.83
C PRO A 172 -4.92 -11.23 -19.96
N LYS A 173 -6.10 -10.88 -19.46
CA LYS A 173 -6.57 -9.49 -19.40
C LYS A 173 -5.66 -8.68 -18.49
N VAL A 174 -4.85 -7.80 -19.07
CA VAL A 174 -3.99 -6.86 -18.35
C VAL A 174 -4.79 -5.57 -18.19
N ILE A 175 -4.98 -5.14 -16.94
CA ILE A 175 -5.49 -3.79 -16.65
C ILE A 175 -4.29 -2.85 -16.77
N GLN A 176 -4.30 -1.99 -17.79
CA GLN A 176 -3.35 -0.89 -17.91
C GLN A 176 -3.99 0.37 -17.34
N PHE A 177 -3.32 1.00 -16.37
CA PHE A 177 -3.66 2.36 -15.97
C PHE A 177 -3.11 3.32 -17.04
N PRO A 178 -3.89 4.33 -17.48
CA PRO A 178 -3.33 5.34 -18.36
C PRO A 178 -2.20 6.06 -17.61
N GLY A 179 -0.99 6.03 -18.19
CA GLY A 179 0.15 6.78 -17.67
C GLY A 179 -0.15 8.27 -17.62
N PRO A 180 0.62 9.05 -16.84
CA PRO A 180 0.45 10.50 -16.78
C PRO A 180 0.54 11.05 -18.21
N GLY A 181 -0.54 11.71 -18.66
CA GLY A 181 -0.55 12.41 -19.93
C GLY A 181 0.61 13.42 -19.99
N PRO A 182 1.14 13.73 -21.19
CA PRO A 182 2.28 14.61 -21.32
C PRO A 182 2.00 15.95 -20.62
N GLU A 183 2.91 16.36 -19.73
CA GLU A 183 2.85 17.66 -19.08
C GLU A 183 2.69 18.75 -20.14
N LYS A 184 1.63 19.55 -20.00
CA LYS A 184 1.49 20.75 -20.81
C LYS A 184 2.47 21.79 -20.27
N ASN A 185 3.44 22.14 -21.12
CA ASN A 185 4.42 23.22 -20.97
C ASN A 185 3.87 24.49 -20.30
#